data_AF-A0A6A6HUY5-F1
#
_entry.id   AF-A0A6A6HUY5-F1
#
_cell.length_a   1.000
_cell.length_b   1.000
_cell.length_c   1.000
_cell.angle_alpha   90.00
_cell.angle_beta   90.00
_cell.angle_gamma   90.00
#
_symmetry.space_group_name_H-M   'P 1'
#
loop_
_entity.id
_entity.type
_entity.pdbx_description
1 polymer ?
#
loop_
_entity_poly.entity_id
_entity_poly.type
_entity_poly.pdbx_seq_one_letter_code
_entity_poly.pdbx_strand_id
1 'polypeptide(L)'
;MAIPPPPTLPTTAWTHAYSSPTRNHQSGQLIGNGSFGFVWRIAEDRVMKEPKIYPSKNPDTAYSNMVNRAEILNEKAVYERLGSHDGIIQCFKALDESIELAFANQGDLSTYMQANPLPSRAFRAKWIQLLVDTFSYAHARRVVVQDVALRNILVHDNSLKLSDFGEAFLLPLDTDVERFCVNDTTPQIEILHLGCILYSIAVWQEFKYNYFDTERWPEAEELPATDDILFASIIKKCWNGEYASMEELQKDIHGMVDE
;
A
#
# COMPACT_ATOMS: atom_id res chain seq x y z
N MET A 1 18.87 26.96 -28.91
CA MET A 1 19.16 25.50 -28.95
C MET A 1 17.94 24.81 -28.37
N ALA A 2 17.25 24.00 -29.17
CA ALA A 2 16.02 23.32 -28.78
C ALA A 2 16.33 21.91 -28.23
N ILE A 3 15.64 21.53 -27.17
CA ILE A 3 15.73 20.21 -26.51
C ILE A 3 14.98 19.18 -27.40
N PRO A 4 15.51 17.98 -27.64
CA PRO A 4 14.84 16.99 -28.48
C PRO A 4 13.62 16.39 -27.77
N PRO A 5 12.57 15.96 -28.51
CA PRO A 5 11.39 15.35 -27.91
C PRO A 5 11.69 13.93 -27.41
N PRO A 6 10.92 13.42 -26.44
CA PRO A 6 11.07 12.05 -25.94
C PRO A 6 10.70 11.03 -27.02
N PRO A 7 11.31 9.83 -27.00
CA PRO A 7 11.04 8.80 -27.99
C PRO A 7 9.63 8.23 -27.79
N THR A 8 8.86 8.15 -28.88
CA THR A 8 7.56 7.49 -28.92
C THR A 8 7.73 5.97 -28.93
N LEU A 9 6.97 5.28 -28.08
CA LEU A 9 6.93 3.81 -28.03
C LEU A 9 6.28 3.26 -29.32
N PRO A 10 6.85 2.22 -29.95
CA PRO A 10 6.23 1.58 -31.11
C PRO A 10 5.03 0.72 -30.67
N THR A 11 3.89 0.96 -31.31
CA THR A 11 2.69 0.14 -31.29
C THR A 11 2.90 -1.11 -32.16
N THR A 12 3.40 -2.20 -31.58
CA THR A 12 3.25 -3.54 -32.17
C THR A 12 2.95 -4.60 -31.10
N ALA A 13 1.97 -5.43 -31.42
CA ALA A 13 1.35 -6.42 -30.54
C ALA A 13 2.34 -7.38 -29.86
N TRP A 14 2.22 -7.50 -28.54
CA TRP A 14 3.04 -8.36 -27.70
C TRP A 14 2.59 -9.82 -27.79
N THR A 15 3.33 -10.63 -28.54
CA THR A 15 3.30 -12.10 -28.43
C THR A 15 4.73 -12.62 -28.23
N HIS A 16 5.29 -12.40 -27.04
CA HIS A 16 6.51 -13.08 -26.62
C HIS A 16 6.27 -13.89 -25.33
N ALA A 17 6.58 -15.17 -25.41
CA ALA A 17 6.54 -16.12 -24.31
C ALA A 17 7.51 -15.66 -23.20
N TYR A 18 6.96 -15.17 -22.10
CA TYR A 18 7.75 -14.80 -20.93
C TYR A 18 8.42 -16.04 -20.33
N SER A 19 9.74 -15.94 -20.12
CA SER A 19 10.50 -16.93 -19.35
C SER A 19 9.94 -16.99 -17.93
N SER A 20 9.67 -18.19 -17.41
CA SER A 20 9.31 -18.33 -16.00
C SER A 20 10.51 -17.92 -15.12
N PRO A 21 10.27 -17.18 -14.02
CA PRO A 21 11.32 -16.83 -13.08
C PRO A 21 11.87 -18.08 -12.38
N THR A 22 13.13 -18.02 -11.99
CA THR A 22 13.83 -19.07 -11.24
C THR A 22 13.28 -19.12 -9.82
N ARG A 23 12.90 -20.31 -9.38
CA ARG A 23 12.48 -20.58 -8.00
C ARG A 23 13.72 -20.72 -7.13
N ASN A 24 13.94 -19.77 -6.21
CA ASN A 24 15.07 -19.85 -5.29
C ASN A 24 14.77 -20.75 -4.08
N HIS A 25 13.50 -20.84 -3.65
CA HIS A 25 13.10 -21.63 -2.48
C HIS A 25 12.65 -23.06 -2.84
N GLN A 26 13.34 -24.08 -2.31
CA GLN A 26 13.02 -25.50 -2.55
C GLN A 26 11.86 -26.04 -1.68
N SER A 27 11.53 -25.39 -0.57
CA SER A 27 10.49 -25.84 0.38
C SER A 27 9.55 -24.70 0.79
N GLY A 28 8.32 -24.68 0.30
CA GLY A 28 7.34 -23.65 0.66
C GLY A 28 6.21 -23.55 -0.38
N GLN A 29 5.02 -23.19 0.07
CA GLN A 29 3.87 -22.97 -0.81
C GLN A 29 3.92 -21.53 -1.34
N LEU A 30 3.83 -21.34 -2.65
CA LEU A 30 3.65 -20.01 -3.22
C LEU A 30 2.25 -19.52 -2.82
N ILE A 31 2.18 -18.40 -2.10
CA ILE A 31 0.92 -17.82 -1.65
C ILE A 31 0.69 -16.41 -2.20
N GLY A 32 1.73 -15.75 -2.71
CA GLY A 32 1.64 -14.43 -3.33
C GLY A 32 2.57 -14.31 -4.54
N ASN A 33 2.06 -13.67 -5.60
CA ASN A 33 2.76 -13.42 -6.84
C ASN A 33 2.55 -11.95 -7.24
N GLY A 34 3.29 -11.05 -6.58
CA GLY A 34 3.22 -9.60 -6.84
C GLY A 34 4.09 -9.18 -8.01
N SER A 35 4.09 -7.91 -8.41
CA SER A 35 4.84 -7.43 -9.58
C SER A 35 6.35 -7.72 -9.49
N PHE A 36 6.95 -7.47 -8.33
CA PHE A 36 8.41 -7.49 -8.14
C PHE A 36 8.92 -8.71 -7.37
N GLY A 37 8.04 -9.41 -6.65
CA GLY A 37 8.43 -10.46 -5.73
C GLY A 37 7.46 -11.64 -5.65
N PHE A 38 7.97 -12.73 -5.10
CA PHE A 38 7.20 -13.89 -4.68
C PHE A 38 7.08 -13.93 -3.16
N VAL A 39 5.92 -14.38 -2.69
CA VAL A 39 5.68 -14.64 -1.27
C VAL A 39 5.47 -16.13 -1.07
N TRP A 40 6.37 -16.74 -0.31
CA TRP A 40 6.36 -18.15 0.02
C TRP A 40 5.95 -18.33 1.47
N ARG A 41 4.99 -19.21 1.75
CA ARG A 41 4.75 -19.68 3.12
C ARG A 41 5.85 -20.64 3.51
N ILE A 42 6.64 -20.26 4.51
CA ILE A 42 7.82 -21.01 4.99
C ILE A 42 7.58 -21.70 6.33
N ALA A 43 6.59 -21.26 7.10
CA ALA A 43 6.15 -21.85 8.36
C ALA A 43 4.64 -21.60 8.59
N GLU A 44 4.11 -22.05 9.72
CA GLU A 44 2.70 -21.85 10.07
C GLU A 44 2.33 -20.36 10.16
N ASP A 45 3.19 -19.57 10.80
CA ASP A 45 3.04 -18.15 11.12
C ASP A 45 3.97 -17.23 10.30
N ARG A 46 4.72 -17.77 9.31
CA ARG A 46 5.73 -17.00 8.56
C ARG A 46 5.67 -17.14 7.06
N VAL A 47 6.02 -16.04 6.41
CA VAL A 47 6.23 -15.93 4.97
C VAL A 47 7.60 -15.36 4.66
N MET A 48 8.15 -15.75 3.51
CA MET A 48 9.35 -15.14 2.93
C MET A 48 8.95 -14.41 1.65
N LYS A 49 9.24 -13.12 1.57
CA LYS A 49 9.16 -12.34 0.34
C LYS A 49 10.54 -12.27 -0.31
N GLU A 50 10.65 -12.69 -1.56
CA GLU A 50 11.90 -12.69 -2.34
C GLU A 50 11.68 -12.05 -3.72
N PRO A 51 12.72 -11.45 -4.35
CA PRO A 51 12.58 -10.83 -5.65
C PRO A 51 12.32 -11.90 -6.73
N LYS A 52 11.53 -11.53 -7.74
CA LYS A 52 11.41 -12.34 -8.95
C LYS A 52 12.71 -12.28 -9.73
N ILE A 53 13.39 -13.42 -9.87
CA ILE A 53 14.62 -13.53 -10.64
C ILE A 53 14.34 -14.27 -11.94
N TYR A 54 14.66 -13.65 -13.07
CA TYR A 54 14.59 -14.23 -14.40
C TYR A 54 15.99 -14.67 -14.85
N PRO A 55 16.13 -15.72 -15.68
CA PRO A 55 17.41 -16.05 -16.28
C PRO A 55 17.94 -14.85 -17.08
N SER A 56 19.14 -14.36 -16.75
CA SER A 56 19.80 -13.21 -17.40
C SER A 56 20.22 -13.51 -18.83
N LYS A 57 19.25 -13.67 -19.72
CA LYS A 57 19.43 -14.04 -21.13
C LYS A 57 19.54 -12.80 -22.03
N ASN A 58 19.02 -11.66 -21.59
CA ASN A 58 19.01 -10.41 -22.34
C ASN A 58 19.04 -9.19 -21.38
N PRO A 59 19.28 -7.96 -21.90
CA PRO A 59 19.30 -6.75 -21.09
C PRO A 59 18.00 -6.50 -20.31
N ASP A 60 16.84 -6.82 -20.89
CA ASP A 60 15.53 -6.57 -20.26
C ASP A 60 15.32 -7.42 -19.00
N THR A 61 15.72 -8.70 -19.04
CA THR A 61 15.67 -9.60 -17.87
C THR A 61 16.68 -9.20 -16.81
N ALA A 62 17.87 -8.71 -17.21
CA ALA A 62 18.85 -8.16 -16.27
C ALA A 62 18.33 -6.89 -15.58
N TYR A 63 17.69 -5.98 -16.34
CA TYR A 63 17.06 -4.79 -15.80
C TYR A 63 15.90 -5.13 -14.85
N SER A 64 15.01 -6.04 -15.25
CA SER A 64 13.90 -6.50 -14.41
C SER A 64 14.41 -7.09 -13.08
N ASN A 65 15.45 -7.91 -13.13
CA ASN A 65 16.10 -8.48 -11.95
C ASN A 65 16.71 -7.42 -11.02
N MET A 66 17.25 -6.33 -11.60
CA MET A 66 17.80 -5.22 -10.84
C MET A 66 16.69 -4.45 -10.13
N VAL A 67 15.61 -4.12 -10.84
CA VAL A 67 14.42 -3.44 -10.28
C VAL A 67 13.79 -4.29 -9.17
N ASN A 68 13.54 -5.57 -9.43
CA ASN A 68 12.93 -6.47 -8.43
C ASN A 68 13.75 -6.56 -7.14
N ARG A 69 15.09 -6.55 -7.24
CA ARG A 69 15.96 -6.50 -6.06
C ARG A 69 15.89 -5.15 -5.35
N ALA A 70 15.90 -4.06 -6.09
CA ALA A 70 15.84 -2.71 -5.53
C ALA A 70 14.55 -2.52 -4.71
N GLU A 71 13.41 -3.00 -5.20
CA GLU A 71 12.12 -2.97 -4.50
C GLU A 71 12.16 -3.72 -3.16
N ILE A 72 12.74 -4.93 -3.15
CA ILE A 72 12.89 -5.72 -1.92
C ILE A 72 13.87 -5.05 -0.92
N LEU A 73 14.91 -4.38 -1.42
CA LEU A 73 15.82 -3.62 -0.56
C LEU A 73 15.17 -2.36 0.02
N ASN A 74 14.35 -1.66 -0.78
CA ASN A 74 13.60 -0.50 -0.34
C ASN A 74 12.59 -0.88 0.76
N GLU A 75 11.81 -1.94 0.52
CA GLU A 75 10.82 -2.44 1.49
C GLU A 75 11.47 -2.82 2.83
N LYS A 76 12.67 -3.41 2.82
CA LYS A 76 13.44 -3.67 4.05
C LYS A 76 13.77 -2.39 4.81
N ALA A 77 14.32 -1.40 4.11
CA ALA A 77 14.68 -0.14 4.72
C ALA A 77 13.45 0.57 5.33
N VAL A 78 12.28 0.40 4.71
CA VAL A 78 11.01 0.89 5.25
C VAL A 78 10.60 0.13 6.51
N TYR A 79 10.65 -1.21 6.53
CA TYR A 79 10.39 -1.97 7.76
C TYR A 79 11.36 -1.60 8.90
N GLU A 80 12.64 -1.40 8.60
CA GLU A 80 13.63 -0.93 9.59
C GLU A 80 13.28 0.47 10.11
N ARG A 81 12.86 1.38 9.22
CA ARG A 81 12.41 2.74 9.59
C ARG A 81 11.12 2.72 10.38
N LEU A 82 10.20 1.82 10.13
CA LEU A 82 8.92 1.74 10.83
C LEU A 82 9.05 1.00 12.17
N GLY A 83 9.96 0.03 12.28
CA GLY A 83 10.04 -0.84 13.46
C GLY A 83 8.72 -1.59 13.70
N SER A 84 8.43 -1.88 14.98
CA SER A 84 7.19 -2.56 15.36
C SER A 84 6.07 -1.55 15.63
N HIS A 85 4.90 -1.80 15.06
CA HIS A 85 3.67 -1.04 15.28
C HIS A 85 2.47 -1.96 15.05
N ASP A 86 1.41 -1.81 15.85
CA ASP A 86 0.27 -2.72 15.82
C ASP A 86 -0.41 -2.79 14.45
N GLY A 87 -0.42 -1.69 13.69
CA GLY A 87 -0.99 -1.65 12.35
C GLY A 87 -0.05 -2.02 11.20
N ILE A 88 1.20 -2.41 11.46
CA ILE A 88 2.16 -2.83 10.42
C ILE A 88 2.37 -4.34 10.53
N ILE A 89 2.43 -5.06 9.41
CA ILE A 89 2.73 -6.50 9.45
C ILE A 89 4.12 -6.72 10.06
N GLN A 90 4.23 -7.68 10.98
CA GLN A 90 5.49 -7.91 11.67
C GLN A 90 6.56 -8.38 10.69
N CYS A 91 7.67 -7.65 10.62
CA CYS A 91 8.90 -8.09 9.99
C CYS A 91 9.80 -8.75 11.04
N PHE A 92 10.12 -10.03 10.84
CA PHE A 92 11.00 -10.79 11.73
C PHE A 92 12.47 -10.59 11.36
N LYS A 93 12.78 -10.62 10.06
CA LYS A 93 14.15 -10.52 9.55
C LYS A 93 14.16 -9.83 8.19
N ALA A 94 15.07 -8.88 8.04
CA ALA A 94 15.56 -8.43 6.74
C ALA A 94 16.87 -9.18 6.43
N LEU A 95 16.81 -10.14 5.50
CA LEU A 95 17.99 -10.87 5.01
C LEU A 95 18.55 -10.17 3.76
N ASP A 96 19.70 -10.57 3.22
CA ASP A 96 20.34 -9.85 2.10
C ASP A 96 19.44 -9.69 0.86
N GLU A 97 18.74 -10.75 0.44
CA GLU A 97 17.85 -10.71 -0.74
C GLU A 97 16.38 -11.04 -0.43
N SER A 98 15.96 -11.14 0.84
CA SER A 98 14.58 -11.50 1.18
C SER A 98 14.11 -10.93 2.52
N ILE A 99 12.79 -10.94 2.74
CA ILE A 99 12.15 -10.42 3.95
C ILE A 99 11.30 -11.52 4.57
N GLU A 100 11.52 -11.80 5.85
CA GLU A 100 10.71 -12.74 6.63
C GLU A 100 9.63 -11.95 7.38
N LEU A 101 8.35 -12.19 7.05
CA LEU A 101 7.19 -11.49 7.61
C LEU A 101 6.24 -12.47 8.32
N ALA A 102 5.37 -11.95 9.18
CA ALA A 102 4.23 -12.69 9.70
C ALA A 102 3.25 -13.10 8.60
N PHE A 103 2.72 -14.32 8.71
CA PHE A 103 1.67 -14.80 7.83
C PHE A 103 0.30 -14.28 8.29
N ALA A 104 -0.28 -13.36 7.52
CA ALA A 104 -1.63 -12.88 7.75
C ALA A 104 -2.66 -13.98 7.44
N ASN A 105 -3.17 -14.61 8.50
CA ASN A 105 -4.06 -15.77 8.42
C ASN A 105 -5.42 -15.55 7.75
N GLN A 106 -5.81 -14.30 7.47
CA GLN A 106 -7.08 -13.96 6.82
C GLN A 106 -6.90 -13.24 5.46
N GLY A 107 -5.68 -13.22 4.93
CA GLY A 107 -5.39 -12.72 3.58
C GLY A 107 -5.44 -11.19 3.47
N ASP A 108 -5.57 -10.69 2.24
CA ASP A 108 -5.70 -9.26 1.96
C ASP A 108 -7.14 -8.77 2.16
N LEU A 109 -7.29 -7.47 2.44
CA LEU A 109 -8.56 -6.86 2.80
C LEU A 109 -9.55 -6.83 1.62
N SER A 110 -9.09 -6.70 0.37
CA SER A 110 -9.98 -6.74 -0.80
C SER A 110 -10.67 -8.10 -0.91
N THR A 111 -9.89 -9.18 -0.91
CA THR A 111 -10.42 -10.55 -0.93
C THR A 111 -11.25 -10.84 0.32
N TYR A 112 -10.81 -10.39 1.50
CA TYR A 112 -11.53 -10.58 2.75
C TYR A 112 -12.93 -9.96 2.72
N MET A 113 -13.05 -8.71 2.24
CA MET A 113 -14.34 -8.02 2.15
C MET A 113 -15.31 -8.71 1.19
N GLN A 114 -14.80 -9.23 0.06
CA GLN A 114 -15.63 -9.96 -0.91
C GLN A 114 -16.14 -11.30 -0.36
N ALA A 115 -15.34 -11.98 0.46
CA ALA A 115 -15.66 -13.30 1.00
C ALA A 115 -16.50 -13.26 2.28
N ASN A 116 -16.55 -12.13 3.00
CA ASN A 116 -17.17 -12.02 4.31
C ASN A 116 -18.38 -11.07 4.31
N PRO A 117 -19.42 -11.37 5.10
CA PRO A 117 -20.56 -10.48 5.23
C PRO A 117 -20.16 -9.16 5.90
N LEU A 118 -20.97 -8.13 5.66
CA LEU A 118 -20.84 -6.81 6.27
C LEU A 118 -20.71 -6.92 7.81
N PRO A 119 -19.60 -6.49 8.41
CA PRO A 119 -19.42 -6.50 9.87
C PRO A 119 -20.21 -5.40 10.57
N SER A 120 -20.27 -5.50 11.90
CA SER A 120 -20.90 -4.48 12.74
C SER A 120 -20.29 -3.08 12.52
N ARG A 121 -21.11 -2.05 12.76
CA ARG A 121 -20.67 -0.64 12.68
C ARG A 121 -19.45 -0.37 13.58
N ALA A 122 -19.46 -0.91 14.81
CA ALA A 122 -18.35 -0.75 15.75
C ALA A 122 -17.05 -1.43 15.29
N PHE A 123 -17.15 -2.61 14.65
CA PHE A 123 -15.97 -3.32 14.14
C PHE A 123 -15.30 -2.56 12.99
N ARG A 124 -16.10 -2.08 12.03
CA ARG A 124 -15.62 -1.24 10.93
C ARG A 124 -15.03 0.07 11.43
N ALA A 125 -15.63 0.67 12.46
CA ALA A 125 -15.10 1.89 13.05
C ALA A 125 -13.69 1.69 13.64
N LYS A 126 -13.47 0.59 14.36
CA LYS A 126 -12.14 0.23 14.89
C LYS A 126 -11.10 0.02 13.79
N TRP A 127 -11.49 -0.63 12.69
CA TRP A 127 -10.62 -0.83 11.54
C TRP A 127 -10.22 0.49 10.87
N ILE A 128 -11.18 1.39 10.69
CA ILE A 128 -10.94 2.72 10.13
C ILE A 128 -9.99 3.52 11.03
N GLN A 129 -10.22 3.54 12.35
CA GLN A 129 -9.35 4.23 13.31
C GLN A 129 -7.93 3.67 13.28
N LEU A 130 -7.78 2.34 13.34
CA LEU A 130 -6.48 1.68 13.28
C LEU A 130 -5.71 2.03 12.01
N LEU A 131 -6.37 2.10 10.85
CA LEU A 131 -5.70 2.51 9.62
C LEU A 131 -5.22 3.95 9.68
N VAL A 132 -6.06 4.88 10.14
CA VAL A 132 -5.65 6.28 10.30
C VAL A 132 -4.46 6.40 11.24
N ASP A 133 -4.48 5.69 12.37
CA ASP A 133 -3.35 5.64 13.30
C ASP A 133 -2.08 5.10 12.65
N THR A 134 -2.22 4.07 11.82
CA THR A 134 -1.10 3.42 11.12
C THR A 134 -0.47 4.36 10.09
N PHE A 135 -1.28 5.06 9.31
CA PHE A 135 -0.79 6.01 8.31
C PHE A 135 -0.20 7.27 8.96
N SER A 136 -0.80 7.76 10.04
CA SER A 136 -0.23 8.83 10.87
C SER A 136 1.14 8.42 11.42
N TYR A 137 1.26 7.20 11.94
CA TYR A 137 2.54 6.64 12.41
C TYR A 137 3.59 6.55 11.29
N ALA A 138 3.22 6.07 10.10
CA ALA A 138 4.12 5.99 8.95
C ALA A 138 4.66 7.37 8.55
N HIS A 139 3.78 8.38 8.45
CA HIS A 139 4.18 9.77 8.18
C HIS A 139 5.08 10.34 9.27
N ALA A 140 4.77 10.09 10.55
CA ALA A 140 5.61 10.50 11.67
C ALA A 140 7.03 9.90 11.58
N ARG A 141 7.16 8.69 11.00
CA ARG A 141 8.43 8.01 10.69
C ARG A 141 9.05 8.42 9.35
N ARG A 142 8.48 9.41 8.65
CA ARG A 142 8.93 9.91 7.36
C ARG A 142 8.89 8.83 6.27
N VAL A 143 7.83 8.04 6.30
CA VAL A 143 7.50 7.03 5.28
C VAL A 143 6.24 7.49 4.54
N VAL A 144 6.35 7.60 3.22
CA VAL A 144 5.21 7.75 2.29
C VAL A 144 4.94 6.37 1.71
N VAL A 145 3.71 5.87 1.79
CA VAL A 145 3.34 4.50 1.42
C VAL A 145 3.23 4.33 -0.10
N GLN A 146 2.77 5.38 -0.79
CA GLN A 146 2.53 5.49 -2.23
C GLN A 146 1.45 4.54 -2.77
N ASP A 147 1.57 3.23 -2.60
CA ASP A 147 0.60 2.24 -3.11
C ASP A 147 -0.51 1.92 -2.08
N VAL A 148 -1.35 2.93 -1.82
CA VAL A 148 -2.48 2.80 -0.89
C VAL A 148 -3.63 2.05 -1.55
N ALA A 149 -3.74 0.75 -1.25
CA ALA A 149 -4.75 -0.14 -1.81
C ALA A 149 -5.20 -1.22 -0.84
N LEU A 150 -6.45 -1.69 -0.98
CA LEU A 150 -7.01 -2.77 -0.15
C LEU A 150 -6.19 -4.07 -0.24
N ARG A 151 -5.59 -4.36 -1.40
CA ARG A 151 -4.72 -5.54 -1.59
C ARG A 151 -3.43 -5.52 -0.75
N ASN A 152 -2.98 -4.33 -0.32
CA ASN A 152 -1.76 -4.15 0.47
C ASN A 152 -2.05 -4.06 1.98
N ILE A 153 -3.34 -4.08 2.37
CA ILE A 153 -3.79 -4.14 3.75
C ILE A 153 -4.18 -5.58 4.04
N LEU A 154 -3.49 -6.23 4.96
CA LEU A 154 -3.75 -7.60 5.35
C LEU A 154 -4.65 -7.68 6.56
N VAL A 155 -5.40 -8.76 6.69
CA VAL A 155 -6.17 -9.11 7.88
C VAL A 155 -5.44 -10.22 8.63
N HIS A 156 -5.01 -9.91 9.85
CA HIS A 156 -4.32 -10.85 10.72
C HIS A 156 -4.94 -10.80 12.12
N ASP A 157 -5.49 -11.93 12.58
CA ASP A 157 -6.17 -12.03 13.89
C ASP A 157 -7.24 -10.95 14.12
N ASN A 158 -8.02 -10.66 13.09
CA ASN A 158 -9.10 -9.65 13.04
C ASN A 158 -8.62 -8.20 13.19
N SER A 159 -7.32 -7.97 13.00
CA SER A 159 -6.67 -6.67 12.98
C SER A 159 -6.12 -6.38 11.58
N LEU A 160 -6.20 -5.11 11.16
CA LEU A 160 -5.63 -4.67 9.89
C LEU A 160 -4.12 -4.44 10.04
N LYS A 161 -3.35 -4.93 9.06
CA LYS A 161 -1.90 -4.79 8.98
C LYS A 161 -1.52 -4.22 7.62
N LEU A 162 -1.01 -3.01 7.58
CA LEU A 162 -0.38 -2.48 6.38
C LEU A 162 0.87 -3.30 6.04
N SER A 163 1.02 -3.59 4.76
CA SER A 163 2.11 -4.38 4.20
C SER A 163 2.48 -3.85 2.81
N ASP A 164 3.49 -4.46 2.21
CA ASP A 164 3.99 -4.14 0.87
C ASP A 164 4.49 -2.70 0.74
N PHE A 165 5.73 -2.47 1.18
CA PHE A 165 6.39 -1.17 1.08
C PHE A 165 7.40 -1.11 -0.08
N GLY A 166 7.21 -1.93 -1.12
CA GLY A 166 8.10 -1.94 -2.30
C GLY A 166 8.24 -0.55 -2.91
N GLU A 167 7.10 0.09 -3.16
CA GLU A 167 7.03 1.42 -3.78
C GLU A 167 7.10 2.57 -2.75
N ALA A 168 7.19 2.31 -1.45
CA ALA A 168 7.17 3.37 -0.46
C ALA A 168 8.44 4.27 -0.53
N PHE A 169 8.33 5.53 -0.13
CA PHE A 169 9.48 6.44 -0.04
C PHE A 169 9.91 6.73 1.39
N LEU A 170 11.22 6.67 1.61
CA LEU A 170 11.86 7.15 2.83
C LEU A 170 12.28 8.61 2.67
N LEU A 171 11.60 9.51 3.37
CA LEU A 171 11.97 10.92 3.42
C LEU A 171 13.10 11.16 4.44
N PRO A 172 13.89 12.24 4.26
CA PRO A 172 14.79 12.75 5.30
C PRO A 172 14.05 13.02 6.62
N LEU A 173 14.70 12.75 7.76
CA LEU A 173 14.06 12.81 9.08
C LEU A 173 13.57 14.21 9.46
N ASP A 174 14.20 15.25 8.91
CA ASP A 174 13.87 16.67 9.09
C ASP A 174 12.81 17.18 8.10
N THR A 175 12.29 16.33 7.21
CA THR A 175 11.25 16.70 6.26
C THR A 175 9.98 17.15 6.99
N ASP A 176 9.33 18.20 6.48
CA ASP A 176 8.02 18.62 6.93
C ASP A 176 6.94 17.70 6.33
N VAL A 177 6.20 16.99 7.18
CA VAL A 177 5.16 16.03 6.77
C VAL A 177 3.93 16.69 6.18
N GLU A 178 3.75 18.00 6.36
CA GLU A 178 2.64 18.75 5.77
C GLU A 178 2.95 19.23 4.35
N ARG A 179 4.20 19.11 3.89
CA ARG A 179 4.69 19.80 2.68
C ARG A 179 5.58 18.95 1.77
N PHE A 180 5.69 17.65 2.02
CA PHE A 180 6.49 16.80 1.14
C PHE A 180 5.88 16.73 -0.27
N CYS A 181 6.74 16.54 -1.26
CA CYS A 181 6.36 16.15 -2.61
C CYS A 181 7.41 15.17 -3.13
N VAL A 182 7.04 13.90 -3.27
CA VAL A 182 7.94 12.83 -3.73
C VAL A 182 7.23 12.03 -4.81
N ASN A 183 7.83 11.94 -5.99
CA ASN A 183 7.23 11.28 -7.16
C ASN A 183 5.76 11.72 -7.38
N ASP A 184 5.56 13.04 -7.40
CA ASP A 184 4.25 13.71 -7.51
C ASP A 184 3.24 13.39 -6.39
N THR A 185 3.64 12.65 -5.37
CA THR A 185 2.83 12.35 -4.18
C THR A 185 3.00 13.44 -3.14
N THR A 186 1.90 14.04 -2.71
CA THR A 186 1.81 14.97 -1.58
C THR A 186 1.05 14.34 -0.40
N PRO A 187 1.09 14.92 0.81
CA PRO A 187 0.30 14.42 1.94
C PRO A 187 -1.19 14.31 1.58
N GLN A 188 -1.73 15.33 0.91
CA GLN A 188 -3.14 15.39 0.53
C GLN A 188 -3.51 14.29 -0.48
N ILE A 189 -2.63 13.97 -1.43
CA ILE A 189 -2.87 12.90 -2.42
C ILE A 189 -2.92 11.54 -1.72
N GLU A 190 -1.99 11.26 -0.80
CA GLU A 190 -2.01 9.99 -0.08
C GLU A 190 -3.21 9.89 0.88
N ILE A 191 -3.61 11.01 1.51
CA ILE A 191 -4.84 11.11 2.31
C ILE A 191 -6.09 10.87 1.44
N LEU A 192 -6.13 11.36 0.20
CA LEU A 192 -7.21 11.09 -0.75
C LEU A 192 -7.34 9.58 -1.03
N HIS A 193 -6.23 8.89 -1.29
CA HIS A 193 -6.25 7.43 -1.49
C HIS A 193 -6.66 6.69 -0.22
N LEU A 194 -6.17 7.10 0.95
CA LEU A 194 -6.63 6.55 2.23
C LEU A 194 -8.14 6.77 2.42
N GLY A 195 -8.68 7.94 2.08
CA GLY A 195 -10.12 8.23 2.11
C GLY A 195 -10.95 7.23 1.30
N CYS A 196 -10.44 6.75 0.16
CA CYS A 196 -11.08 5.68 -0.62
C CYS A 196 -11.13 4.34 0.13
N ILE A 197 -10.08 4.01 0.87
CA ILE A 197 -10.02 2.83 1.74
C ILE A 197 -11.01 2.95 2.90
N LEU A 198 -11.04 4.11 3.56
CA LEU A 198 -11.95 4.38 4.67
C LEU A 198 -13.41 4.24 4.22
N TYR A 199 -13.75 4.82 3.07
CA TYR A 199 -15.06 4.65 2.45
C TYR A 199 -15.35 3.17 2.17
N SER A 200 -14.39 2.46 1.56
CA SER A 200 -14.57 1.05 1.21
C SER A 200 -14.93 0.20 2.42
N ILE A 201 -14.26 0.43 3.56
CA ILE A 201 -14.60 -0.23 4.83
C ILE A 201 -15.96 0.25 5.35
N ALA A 202 -16.23 1.55 5.29
CA ALA A 202 -17.46 2.17 5.81
C ALA A 202 -18.74 1.70 5.11
N VAL A 203 -18.67 1.28 3.84
CA VAL A 203 -19.80 0.69 3.11
C VAL A 203 -19.65 -0.82 2.85
N TRP A 204 -18.47 -1.37 3.17
CA TRP A 204 -18.08 -2.75 2.91
C TRP A 204 -18.14 -3.15 1.43
N GLN A 205 -17.68 -2.25 0.57
CA GLN A 205 -17.63 -2.41 -0.88
C GLN A 205 -16.43 -1.65 -1.41
N GLU A 206 -15.62 -2.27 -2.27
CA GLU A 206 -14.43 -1.63 -2.83
C GLU A 206 -14.79 -0.40 -3.67
N PHE A 207 -14.11 0.70 -3.37
CA PHE A 207 -14.11 1.95 -4.11
C PHE A 207 -12.68 2.42 -4.33
N LYS A 208 -12.40 2.90 -5.55
CA LYS A 208 -11.08 3.39 -5.94
C LYS A 208 -11.23 4.66 -6.75
N TYR A 209 -10.51 5.70 -6.33
CA TYR A 209 -10.13 6.83 -7.17
C TYR A 209 -8.62 6.88 -7.20
N ASN A 210 -8.02 7.05 -8.38
CA ASN A 210 -6.58 7.14 -8.52
C ASN A 210 -6.20 8.50 -9.09
N TYR A 211 -5.66 9.38 -8.23
CA TYR A 211 -5.15 10.67 -8.64
C TYR A 211 -4.15 10.57 -9.81
N PHE A 212 -3.29 9.55 -9.85
CA PHE A 212 -2.26 9.43 -10.89
C PHE A 212 -2.83 9.01 -12.25
N ASP A 213 -4.07 8.51 -12.32
CA ASP A 213 -4.73 8.20 -13.60
C ASP A 213 -5.37 9.45 -14.23
N THR A 214 -5.77 10.42 -13.40
CA THR A 214 -6.50 11.63 -13.83
C THR A 214 -5.69 12.92 -13.71
N GLU A 215 -4.63 12.92 -12.91
CA GLU A 215 -3.81 14.06 -12.50
C GLU A 215 -4.64 15.24 -11.95
N ARG A 216 -5.77 14.95 -11.31
CA ARG A 216 -6.66 15.96 -10.71
C ARG A 216 -7.41 15.42 -9.50
N TRP A 217 -8.01 16.33 -8.74
CA TRP A 217 -8.97 15.99 -7.69
C TRP A 217 -10.27 15.42 -8.28
N PRO A 218 -10.94 14.50 -7.56
CA PRO A 218 -12.23 13.96 -7.99
C PRO A 218 -13.31 15.04 -8.02
N GLU A 219 -14.18 14.99 -9.03
CA GLU A 219 -15.39 15.80 -9.08
C GLU A 219 -16.49 15.15 -8.22
N ALA A 220 -17.50 15.93 -7.82
CA ALA A 220 -18.57 15.45 -6.95
C ALA A 220 -19.35 14.25 -7.55
N GLU A 221 -19.48 14.18 -8.87
CA GLU A 221 -20.18 13.10 -9.58
C GLU A 221 -19.38 11.79 -9.64
N GLU A 222 -18.06 11.84 -9.41
CA GLU A 222 -17.18 10.65 -9.37
C GLU A 222 -17.11 10.03 -7.98
N LEU A 223 -17.52 10.79 -6.96
CA LEU A 223 -17.52 10.36 -5.57
C LEU A 223 -18.88 9.73 -5.21
N PRO A 224 -18.88 8.57 -4.53
CA PRO A 224 -20.11 7.91 -4.15
C PRO A 224 -20.80 8.64 -2.99
N ALA A 225 -22.11 8.39 -2.87
CA ALA A 225 -22.91 8.96 -1.79
C ALA A 225 -22.40 8.49 -0.41
N THR A 226 -22.49 9.40 0.57
CA THR A 226 -21.95 9.22 1.93
C THR A 226 -23.04 9.38 2.99
N ASP A 227 -24.31 9.31 2.60
CA ASP A 227 -25.43 9.40 3.51
C ASP A 227 -25.42 8.20 4.47
N ASP A 228 -25.56 8.48 5.77
CA ASP A 228 -25.63 7.51 6.87
C ASP A 228 -24.42 6.56 7.07
N ILE A 229 -23.30 6.80 6.39
CA ILE A 229 -22.10 5.98 6.54
C ILE A 229 -21.28 6.35 7.79
N LEU A 230 -20.36 5.47 8.17
CA LEU A 230 -19.36 5.75 9.20
C LEU A 230 -18.39 6.84 8.73
N PHE A 231 -18.08 7.80 9.59
CA PHE A 231 -17.08 8.84 9.34
C PHE A 231 -17.28 9.61 8.03
N ALA A 232 -18.53 9.84 7.63
CA ALA A 232 -18.89 10.48 6.36
C ALA A 232 -18.20 11.85 6.17
N SER A 233 -18.17 12.69 7.23
CA SER A 233 -17.50 13.99 7.21
C SER A 233 -15.98 13.87 7.04
N ILE A 234 -15.34 12.92 7.72
CA ILE A 234 -13.90 12.64 7.58
C ILE A 234 -13.56 12.22 6.15
N ILE A 235 -14.34 11.30 5.59
CA ILE A 235 -14.15 10.77 4.24
C ILE A 235 -14.26 11.90 3.21
N LYS A 236 -15.27 12.77 3.34
CA LYS A 236 -15.42 13.97 2.48
C LYS A 236 -14.22 14.89 2.56
N LYS A 237 -13.74 15.19 3.77
CA LYS A 237 -12.54 16.01 3.97
C LYS A 237 -11.29 15.41 3.31
N CYS A 238 -11.13 14.09 3.36
CA CYS A 238 -10.05 13.40 2.65
C CYS A 238 -10.14 13.63 1.13
N TRP A 239 -11.34 13.49 0.56
CA TRP A 239 -11.58 13.67 -0.87
C TRP A 239 -11.48 15.10 -1.36
N ASN A 240 -11.65 16.08 -0.47
CA ASN A 240 -11.54 17.51 -0.77
C ASN A 240 -10.13 18.08 -0.50
N GLY A 241 -9.19 17.26 -0.01
CA GLY A 241 -7.84 17.71 0.34
C GLY A 241 -7.81 18.67 1.54
N GLU A 242 -8.76 18.54 2.47
CA GLU A 242 -8.93 19.46 3.59
C GLU A 242 -7.97 19.22 4.76
N TYR A 243 -7.24 18.11 4.77
CA TYR A 243 -6.22 17.82 5.78
C TYR A 243 -4.82 18.13 5.27
N ALA A 244 -4.02 18.87 6.04
CA ALA A 244 -2.63 19.13 5.72
C ALA A 244 -1.71 17.94 6.01
N SER A 245 -2.09 17.06 6.96
CA SER A 245 -1.31 15.89 7.35
C SER A 245 -2.18 14.73 7.86
N MET A 246 -1.60 13.53 7.91
CA MET A 246 -2.22 12.37 8.56
C MET A 246 -2.46 12.58 10.07
N GLU A 247 -1.65 13.42 10.72
CA GLU A 247 -1.84 13.78 12.13
C GLU A 247 -3.13 14.59 12.35
N GLU A 248 -3.43 15.53 11.45
CA GLU A 248 -4.68 16.30 11.50
C GLU A 248 -5.90 15.39 11.30
N LEU A 249 -5.85 14.50 10.31
CA LEU A 249 -6.86 13.47 10.07
C LEU A 249 -7.06 12.58 11.32
N GLN A 250 -5.97 12.16 11.96
CA GLN A 250 -6.00 11.35 13.18
C GLN A 250 -6.64 12.10 14.37
N LYS A 251 -6.37 13.39 14.51
CA LYS A 251 -7.00 14.20 15.57
C LYS A 251 -8.50 14.33 15.33
N ASP A 252 -8.93 14.57 14.10
CA ASP A 252 -10.35 14.71 13.75
C ASP A 252 -11.12 13.39 14.00
N ILE A 253 -10.54 12.24 13.59
CA ILE A 253 -11.21 10.95 13.79
C ILE A 253 -11.35 10.54 15.25
N HIS A 254 -10.39 10.90 16.10
CA HIS A 254 -10.47 10.67 17.54
C HIS A 254 -11.42 11.63 18.24
N GLY A 255 -11.55 12.87 17.75
CA GLY A 255 -12.52 13.84 18.27
C GLY A 255 -13.99 13.43 18.08
N MET A 256 -14.29 12.55 17.12
CA MET A 256 -15.64 12.02 16.88
C MET A 256 -16.06 10.90 17.82
N VAL A 257 -15.16 10.40 18.69
CA VAL A 257 -15.45 9.29 19.62
C VAL A 257 -16.05 9.80 20.95
N ASP A 258 -15.97 11.11 21.19
CA ASP A 258 -16.50 11.76 22.40
C ASP A 258 -17.96 12.28 22.25
N GLU A 259 -18.67 11.93 21.16
CA GLU A 259 -20.10 12.20 20.94
C GLU A 259 -20.95 10.91 20.90
#